data_AF-A0A0M3QXS6-F1
#
_entry.id   AF-A0A0M3QXS6-F1
#
_cell.length_a   1.000
_cell.length_b   1.000
_cell.length_c   1.000
_cell.angle_alpha   90.00
_cell.angle_beta   90.00
_cell.angle_gamma   90.00
#
_symmetry.space_group_name_H-M   'P 1'
#
loop_
_entity.id
_entity.type
_entity.pdbx_description
1 polymer ?
#
loop_
_entity_poly.entity_id
_entity_poly.type
_entity_poly.pdbx_seq_one_letter_code
_entity_poly.pdbx_strand_id
1 'polypeptide(L)'
;MSGYIEETTCMLPRIALIACGCFSPPTPMHLRMFEIARDHFEMQGTHKVVCGIISPTHDTYGKKGLAPSLDRCAMIKLAVQSSSWIRLSDWEVHQTHWMKTRAVLQHHQNYLNNYINSPGDEETNGVLPGWLPMGLRERRDPIRLKLLCGADLLESFAVPGLWANEDIEDIVANHGLVVITRCGSNPEKFIFESDILTKYQRNITLITNWVPNEVSSSLVRRLLGRGQSVKYLLDDLVLSYIQRQGLYNVKTKYITAANHLTYNRVYMDKNKNTTTKQQLMDETDSPARQQAQRVFCCGETPIGAATKLLLNRAGPGQAVQVITLQEEQQESQSKKPKIAQVQQV
;
A
#
# COMPACT_ATOMS: atom_id res chain seq x y z
N MET A 1 16.49 8.03 29.34
CA MET A 1 15.26 7.73 28.57
C MET A 1 15.48 6.76 27.42
N SER A 2 16.68 6.63 26.84
CA SER A 2 16.96 5.68 25.74
C SER A 2 16.87 4.20 26.16
N GLY A 3 17.41 3.82 27.33
CA GLY A 3 17.43 2.42 27.77
C GLY A 3 16.06 1.82 28.12
N TYR A 4 15.12 2.63 28.61
CA TYR A 4 13.76 2.16 28.94
C TYR A 4 12.92 1.85 27.69
N ILE A 5 13.19 2.51 26.55
CA ILE A 5 12.49 2.30 25.28
C ILE A 5 13.02 1.04 24.57
N GLU A 6 14.31 0.74 24.70
CA GLU A 6 14.90 -0.51 24.19
C GLU A 6 14.41 -1.74 24.97
N GLU A 7 14.23 -1.65 26.30
CA GLU A 7 13.71 -2.78 27.08
C GLU A 7 12.23 -3.10 26.78
N THR A 8 11.40 -2.11 26.44
CA THR A 8 9.96 -2.33 26.17
C THR A 8 9.67 -2.96 24.81
N THR A 9 10.54 -2.73 23.80
CA THR A 9 10.37 -3.36 22.47
C THR A 9 10.58 -4.88 22.50
N CYS A 10 11.27 -5.41 23.51
CA CYS A 10 11.45 -6.85 23.72
C CYS A 10 10.13 -7.58 24.07
N MET A 11 9.10 -6.89 24.55
CA MET A 11 7.87 -7.51 25.08
C MET A 11 6.62 -7.31 24.21
N LEU A 12 6.72 -6.62 23.07
CA LEU A 12 5.55 -6.42 22.21
C LEU A 12 5.06 -7.75 21.60
N PRO A 13 3.73 -7.95 21.50
CA PRO A 13 3.16 -9.08 20.74
C PRO A 13 3.67 -9.08 19.30
N ARG A 14 3.99 -10.26 18.77
CA ARG A 14 4.53 -10.42 17.42
C ARG A 14 3.42 -10.73 16.41
N ILE A 15 3.45 -10.04 15.27
CA ILE A 15 2.53 -10.30 14.17
C ILE A 15 3.29 -10.52 12.85
N ALA A 16 2.72 -11.36 12.01
CA ALA A 16 3.08 -11.49 10.60
C ALA A 16 1.91 -11.00 9.75
N LEU A 17 2.20 -10.31 8.64
CA LEU A 17 1.20 -9.81 7.71
C LEU A 17 1.19 -10.71 6.47
N ILE A 18 0.03 -11.14 6.01
CA ILE A 18 -0.10 -11.90 4.76
C ILE A 18 -1.13 -11.26 3.85
N ALA A 19 -0.77 -11.02 2.58
CA ALA A 19 -1.67 -10.55 1.55
C ALA A 19 -1.91 -11.67 0.53
N CYS A 20 -3.16 -12.15 0.48
CA CYS A 20 -3.61 -13.12 -0.51
C CYS A 20 -4.23 -12.38 -1.71
N GLY A 21 -3.96 -12.82 -2.93
CA GLY A 21 -4.55 -12.15 -4.09
C GLY A 21 -4.01 -12.62 -5.43
N CYS A 22 -4.52 -12.04 -6.52
CA CYS A 22 -4.09 -12.44 -7.85
C CYS A 22 -2.68 -11.96 -8.19
N PHE A 23 -2.33 -10.70 -7.88
CA PHE A 23 -1.06 -10.07 -8.27
C PHE A 23 -0.75 -10.24 -9.77
N SER A 24 -1.67 -9.84 -10.63
CA SER A 24 -1.57 -10.05 -12.08
C SER A 24 -1.65 -8.74 -12.87
N PRO A 25 -0.58 -7.93 -12.90
CA PRO A 25 0.70 -8.10 -12.19
C PRO A 25 0.67 -7.52 -10.77
N PRO A 26 1.69 -7.80 -9.92
CA PRO A 26 1.92 -7.00 -8.71
C PRO A 26 2.19 -5.54 -9.09
N THR A 27 1.78 -4.62 -8.21
CA THR A 27 1.96 -3.17 -8.38
C THR A 27 2.56 -2.58 -7.11
N PRO A 28 3.21 -1.39 -7.16
CA PRO A 28 3.74 -0.73 -5.96
C PRO A 28 2.69 -0.49 -4.87
N MET A 29 1.41 -0.37 -5.22
CA MET A 29 0.32 -0.24 -4.24
C MET A 29 0.25 -1.46 -3.32
N HIS A 30 0.40 -2.68 -3.86
CA HIS A 30 0.40 -3.91 -3.05
C HIS A 30 1.53 -3.90 -2.02
N LEU A 31 2.72 -3.43 -2.39
CA LEU A 31 3.85 -3.30 -1.48
C LEU A 31 3.63 -2.15 -0.47
N ARG A 32 3.05 -1.04 -0.94
CA ARG A 32 2.74 0.11 -0.09
C ARG A 32 1.76 -0.25 1.03
N MET A 33 0.81 -1.15 0.80
CA MET A 33 -0.07 -1.65 1.85
C MET A 33 0.70 -2.29 3.02
N PHE A 34 1.76 -3.05 2.74
CA PHE A 34 2.60 -3.65 3.78
C PHE A 34 3.32 -2.57 4.59
N GLU A 35 3.92 -1.59 3.91
CA GLU A 35 4.61 -0.48 4.58
C GLU A 35 3.66 0.32 5.49
N ILE A 36 2.48 0.70 4.99
CA ILE A 36 1.46 1.42 5.78
C ILE A 36 1.03 0.59 7.01
N ALA A 37 0.80 -0.70 6.84
CA ALA A 37 0.42 -1.57 7.94
C ALA A 37 1.52 -1.70 8.99
N ARG A 38 2.78 -1.90 8.56
CA ARG A 38 3.92 -2.00 9.47
C ARG A 38 4.14 -0.71 10.25
N ASP A 39 4.15 0.44 9.56
CA ASP A 39 4.31 1.75 10.17
C ASP A 39 3.25 1.97 11.26
N HIS A 40 1.99 1.62 11.00
CA HIS A 40 0.92 1.73 12.00
C HIS A 40 1.22 0.95 13.27
N PHE A 41 1.57 -0.34 13.18
CA PHE A 41 1.79 -1.16 14.37
C PHE A 41 3.06 -0.79 15.14
N GLU A 42 4.15 -0.53 14.42
CA GLU A 42 5.45 -0.24 15.04
C GLU A 42 5.51 1.18 15.61
N MET A 43 4.95 2.20 14.92
CA MET A 43 4.94 3.58 15.44
C MET A 43 4.00 3.74 16.65
N GLN A 44 2.90 2.99 16.69
CA GLN A 44 2.00 2.98 17.86
C GLN A 44 2.56 2.13 19.01
N GLY A 45 3.67 1.40 18.80
CA GLY A 45 4.27 0.53 19.81
C GLY A 45 3.31 -0.59 20.28
N THR A 46 2.38 -1.03 19.43
CA THR A 46 1.38 -2.04 19.83
C THR A 46 1.83 -3.46 19.52
N HIS A 47 2.57 -3.65 18.42
CA HIS A 47 3.04 -4.96 17.97
C HIS A 47 4.40 -4.82 17.29
N LYS A 48 5.18 -5.91 17.31
CA LYS A 48 6.35 -6.07 16.45
C LYS A 48 5.97 -6.81 15.17
N VAL A 49 6.20 -6.21 14.00
CA VAL A 49 5.94 -6.87 12.71
C VAL A 49 7.18 -7.66 12.30
N VAL A 50 7.06 -8.99 12.24
CA VAL A 50 8.21 -9.89 12.02
C VAL A 50 8.45 -10.22 10.55
N CYS A 51 7.39 -10.28 9.74
CA CYS A 51 7.49 -10.48 8.29
C CYS A 51 6.20 -10.08 7.56
N GLY A 52 6.34 -9.84 6.26
CA GLY A 52 5.27 -9.71 5.29
C GLY A 52 5.31 -10.87 4.30
N ILE A 53 4.16 -11.46 3.99
CA ILE A 53 4.03 -12.61 3.10
C ILE A 53 3.07 -12.22 1.97
N ILE A 54 3.54 -12.28 0.73
CA ILE A 54 2.68 -12.20 -0.47
C ILE A 54 2.36 -13.62 -0.90
N SER A 55 1.08 -13.98 -0.95
CA SER A 55 0.62 -15.30 -1.38
C SER A 55 -0.24 -15.17 -2.65
N PRO A 56 0.33 -15.41 -3.84
CA PRO A 56 -0.42 -15.39 -5.09
C PRO A 56 -1.37 -16.56 -5.19
N THR A 57 -2.56 -16.29 -5.71
CA THR A 57 -3.60 -17.31 -5.82
C THR A 57 -3.26 -18.39 -6.85
N HIS A 58 -3.84 -19.58 -6.72
CA HIS A 58 -3.73 -20.65 -7.71
C HIS A 58 -4.40 -20.31 -9.07
N ASP A 59 -3.95 -20.92 -10.17
CA ASP A 59 -4.49 -20.62 -11.52
C ASP A 59 -5.95 -21.05 -11.72
N THR A 60 -6.39 -22.11 -11.02
CA THR A 60 -7.79 -22.57 -11.06
C THR A 60 -8.75 -21.61 -10.36
N TYR A 61 -8.27 -20.51 -9.74
CA TYR A 61 -9.14 -19.42 -9.30
C TYR A 61 -9.94 -18.84 -10.48
N GLY A 62 -9.42 -18.94 -11.71
CA GLY A 62 -10.21 -18.72 -12.91
C GLY A 62 -10.61 -17.26 -13.17
N LYS A 63 -10.00 -16.29 -12.50
CA LYS A 63 -10.28 -14.86 -12.76
C LYS A 63 -9.91 -14.50 -14.20
N LYS A 64 -10.84 -13.81 -14.89
CA LYS A 64 -10.60 -13.34 -16.26
C LYS A 64 -9.33 -12.47 -16.36
N GLY A 65 -8.43 -12.87 -17.25
CA GLY A 65 -7.16 -12.17 -17.49
C GLY A 65 -6.08 -12.39 -16.42
N LEU A 66 -6.20 -13.46 -15.62
CA LEU A 66 -5.16 -13.95 -14.73
C LEU A 66 -4.00 -14.51 -15.56
N ALA A 67 -2.79 -14.00 -15.33
CA ALA A 67 -1.56 -14.58 -15.87
C ALA A 67 -1.22 -15.90 -15.16
N PRO A 68 -0.44 -16.80 -15.79
CA PRO A 68 0.01 -18.04 -15.14
C PRO A 68 0.67 -17.79 -13.79
N SER A 69 0.47 -18.71 -12.84
CA SER A 69 0.90 -18.59 -11.46
C SER A 69 2.41 -18.45 -11.32
N LEU A 70 3.18 -19.21 -12.11
CA LEU A 70 4.64 -19.12 -12.12
C LEU A 70 5.15 -17.75 -12.59
N ASP A 71 4.50 -17.14 -13.58
CA ASP A 71 4.82 -15.78 -14.02
C ASP A 71 4.52 -14.76 -12.91
N ARG A 72 3.40 -14.93 -12.21
CA ARG A 72 3.01 -14.06 -11.09
C ARG A 72 3.99 -14.19 -9.94
N CYS A 73 4.40 -15.41 -9.58
CA CYS A 73 5.46 -15.67 -8.62
C CYS A 73 6.77 -14.99 -9.01
N ALA A 74 7.20 -15.11 -10.28
CA ALA A 74 8.41 -14.46 -10.76
C ALA A 74 8.33 -12.93 -10.68
N MET A 75 7.20 -12.34 -11.10
CA MET A 75 6.98 -10.90 -10.96
C MET A 75 6.98 -10.44 -9.49
N ILE A 76 6.39 -11.22 -8.57
CA ILE A 76 6.43 -10.89 -7.15
C ILE A 76 7.85 -10.96 -6.61
N LYS A 77 8.63 -12.01 -6.94
CA LYS A 77 10.06 -12.12 -6.54
C LYS A 77 10.86 -10.91 -6.98
N LEU A 78 10.64 -10.42 -8.20
CA LEU A 78 11.28 -9.19 -8.71
C LEU A 78 10.80 -7.95 -7.95
N ALA A 79 9.49 -7.84 -7.68
CA ALA A 79 8.91 -6.69 -6.98
C ALA A 79 9.39 -6.56 -5.53
N VAL A 80 9.68 -7.67 -4.85
CA VAL A 80 10.13 -7.68 -3.44
C VAL A 80 11.65 -7.77 -3.28
N GLN A 81 12.42 -7.77 -4.37
CA GLN A 81 13.88 -8.00 -4.30
C GLN A 81 14.63 -7.03 -3.38
N SER A 82 14.14 -5.79 -3.25
CA SER A 82 14.72 -4.74 -2.41
C SER A 82 14.13 -4.72 -0.99
N SER A 83 13.11 -5.54 -0.72
CA SER A 83 12.51 -5.65 0.60
C SER A 83 13.32 -6.59 1.49
N SER A 84 13.60 -6.14 2.71
CA SER A 84 14.23 -6.97 3.74
C SER A 84 13.25 -7.86 4.50
N TRP A 85 11.94 -7.60 4.37
CA TRP A 85 10.93 -8.16 5.28
C TRP A 85 9.67 -8.70 4.59
N ILE A 86 9.42 -8.34 3.33
CA ILE A 86 8.30 -8.85 2.52
C ILE A 86 8.82 -9.94 1.60
N ARG A 87 8.19 -11.12 1.61
CA ARG A 87 8.64 -12.29 0.85
C ARG A 87 7.47 -12.99 0.17
N LEU A 88 7.76 -13.70 -0.93
CA LEU A 88 6.78 -14.53 -1.64
C LEU A 88 6.63 -15.89 -0.95
N SER A 89 5.39 -16.28 -0.65
CA SER A 89 5.04 -17.69 -0.44
C SER A 89 4.31 -18.24 -1.65
N ASP A 90 4.92 -19.19 -2.35
CA ASP A 90 4.33 -19.90 -3.49
C ASP A 90 3.56 -21.17 -3.05
N TRP A 91 3.27 -21.34 -1.77
CA TRP A 91 2.56 -22.52 -1.26
C TRP A 91 1.20 -22.73 -1.92
N GLU A 92 0.36 -21.69 -2.04
CA GLU A 92 -0.97 -21.80 -2.67
C GLU A 92 -0.86 -22.23 -4.14
N VAL A 93 0.16 -21.73 -4.85
CA VAL A 93 0.41 -22.04 -6.27
C VAL A 93 0.79 -23.50 -6.48
N HIS A 94 1.40 -24.15 -5.49
CA HIS A 94 1.79 -25.56 -5.56
C HIS A 94 0.69 -26.53 -5.09
N GLN A 95 -0.49 -26.03 -4.72
CA GLN A 95 -1.63 -26.90 -4.42
C GLN A 95 -2.23 -27.48 -5.71
N THR A 96 -3.01 -28.55 -5.59
CA THR A 96 -3.66 -29.19 -6.75
C THR A 96 -4.81 -28.35 -7.31
N HIS A 97 -5.37 -27.45 -6.50
CA HIS A 97 -6.45 -26.55 -6.86
C HIS A 97 -6.41 -25.27 -6.01
N TRP A 98 -7.26 -24.32 -6.37
CA TRP A 98 -7.46 -23.07 -5.64
C TRP A 98 -7.87 -23.34 -4.20
N MET A 99 -7.25 -22.61 -3.28
CA MET A 99 -7.50 -22.72 -1.85
C MET A 99 -8.29 -21.51 -1.36
N LYS A 100 -9.24 -21.78 -0.48
CA LYS A 100 -9.90 -20.72 0.29
C LYS A 100 -8.86 -19.96 1.11
N THR A 101 -9.03 -18.64 1.24
CA THR A 101 -8.12 -17.79 2.01
C THR A 101 -7.91 -18.28 3.44
N ARG A 102 -8.97 -18.78 4.10
CA ARG A 102 -8.88 -19.42 5.42
C ARG A 102 -7.82 -20.52 5.48
N ALA A 103 -7.78 -21.42 4.50
CA ALA A 103 -6.82 -22.52 4.47
C ALA A 103 -5.38 -22.01 4.28
N VAL A 104 -5.20 -20.96 3.46
CA VAL A 104 -3.90 -20.30 3.27
C VAL A 104 -3.43 -19.68 4.59
N LEU A 105 -4.30 -18.96 5.31
CA LEU A 105 -3.97 -18.38 6.61
C LEU A 105 -3.61 -19.45 7.64
N GLN A 106 -4.43 -20.49 7.75
CA GLN A 106 -4.20 -21.58 8.69
C GLN A 106 -2.86 -22.29 8.43
N HIS A 107 -2.52 -22.55 7.16
CA HIS A 107 -1.24 -23.16 6.79
C HIS A 107 -0.05 -22.32 7.31
N HIS A 108 -0.02 -21.03 6.99
CA HIS A 108 1.10 -20.16 7.37
C HIS A 108 1.15 -19.92 8.88
N GLN A 109 -0.01 -19.80 9.55
CA GLN A 109 -0.11 -19.64 11.00
C GLN A 109 0.45 -20.87 11.73
N ASN A 110 0.10 -22.07 11.28
CA ASN A 110 0.60 -23.32 11.82
C ASN A 110 2.10 -23.46 11.57
N TYR A 111 2.56 -23.16 10.35
CA TYR A 111 3.98 -23.24 10.00
C TYR A 111 4.83 -22.34 10.91
N LEU A 112 4.44 -21.07 11.07
CA LEU A 112 5.16 -20.10 11.92
C LEU A 112 5.28 -20.60 13.36
N ASN A 113 4.17 -21.01 13.98
CA ASN A 113 4.17 -21.42 15.38
C ASN A 113 4.83 -22.79 15.59
N ASN A 114 4.69 -23.72 14.65
CA ASN A 114 5.40 -25.01 14.71
C ASN A 114 6.92 -24.81 14.61
N TYR A 115 7.38 -23.92 13.72
CA TYR A 115 8.80 -23.62 13.57
C TYR A 115 9.41 -22.96 14.81
N ILE A 116 8.65 -22.11 15.51
CA ILE A 116 9.08 -21.50 16.77
C ILE A 116 9.18 -22.53 17.90
N ASN A 117 8.23 -23.48 17.94
CA ASN A 117 8.12 -24.46 19.01
C ASN A 117 8.96 -25.73 18.80
N SER A 118 9.44 -25.98 17.57
CA SER A 118 10.30 -27.13 17.27
C SER A 118 11.66 -27.02 17.99
N PRO A 119 12.22 -28.15 18.49
CA PRO A 119 13.53 -28.16 19.13
C PRO A 119 14.62 -27.62 18.18
N GLY A 120 15.60 -26.94 18.78
CA GLY A 120 16.54 -26.05 18.07
C GLY A 120 17.53 -26.73 17.14
N ASP A 121 17.73 -28.05 17.24
CA ASP A 121 18.80 -28.75 16.54
C ASP A 121 18.37 -30.13 15.98
N GLU A 122 19.12 -30.51 14.95
CA GLU A 122 19.15 -31.77 14.19
C GLU A 122 18.18 -31.85 12.99
N GLU A 123 18.72 -31.49 11.83
CA GLU A 123 18.29 -31.95 10.52
C GLU A 123 16.79 -31.88 10.23
N THR A 124 16.23 -30.67 10.10
CA THR A 124 15.26 -30.55 9.00
C THR A 124 16.04 -30.76 7.70
N ASN A 125 16.11 -32.01 7.23
CA ASN A 125 16.54 -32.39 5.87
C ASN A 125 15.69 -31.73 4.76
N GLY A 126 14.77 -30.83 5.14
CA GLY A 126 13.98 -29.99 4.24
C GLY A 126 14.55 -28.57 4.18
N VAL A 127 14.64 -28.06 2.95
CA VAL A 127 14.92 -26.65 2.67
C VAL A 127 13.83 -25.80 3.34
N LEU A 128 14.23 -24.87 4.22
CA LEU A 128 13.30 -23.91 4.83
C LEU A 128 12.64 -23.07 3.72
N PRO A 129 11.34 -22.75 3.83
CA PRO A 129 10.66 -21.95 2.84
C PRO A 129 11.25 -20.55 2.80
N GLY A 130 11.51 -20.05 1.59
CA GLY A 130 12.19 -18.77 1.40
C GLY A 130 11.44 -17.55 1.97
N TRP A 131 10.16 -17.70 2.31
CA TRP A 131 9.34 -16.66 2.96
C TRP A 131 9.52 -16.56 4.48
N LEU A 132 10.12 -17.57 5.12
CA LEU A 132 10.31 -17.56 6.56
C LEU A 132 11.39 -16.53 6.94
N PRO A 133 11.12 -15.61 7.89
CA PRO A 133 12.13 -14.66 8.34
C PRO A 133 13.25 -15.35 9.12
N MET A 134 14.48 -14.85 8.97
CA MET A 134 15.62 -15.23 9.79
C MET A 134 15.43 -14.75 11.23
N GLY A 135 16.03 -15.44 12.21
CA GLY A 135 15.97 -15.03 13.61
C GLY A 135 14.61 -15.22 14.30
N LEU A 136 13.63 -15.86 13.65
CA LEU A 136 12.29 -16.01 14.23
C LEU A 136 12.26 -16.75 15.58
N ARG A 137 13.24 -17.63 15.81
CA ARG A 137 13.44 -18.43 17.02
C ARG A 137 14.13 -17.68 18.16
N GLU A 138 14.58 -16.44 17.97
CA GLU A 138 15.16 -15.60 19.03
C GLU A 138 14.18 -15.41 20.20
N ARG A 139 12.87 -15.44 19.90
CA ARG A 139 11.81 -15.48 20.91
C ARG A 139 10.84 -16.64 20.65
N ARG A 140 10.27 -17.18 21.74
CA ARG A 140 9.33 -18.32 21.71
C ARG A 140 7.85 -17.96 21.82
N ASP A 141 7.51 -16.67 21.98
CA ASP A 141 6.09 -16.26 22.02
C ASP A 141 5.39 -16.52 20.68
N PRO A 142 4.10 -16.86 20.66
CA PRO A 142 3.41 -17.16 19.41
C PRO A 142 3.34 -15.91 18.51
N ILE A 143 3.41 -16.12 17.21
CA ILE A 143 3.17 -15.07 16.21
C ILE A 143 1.72 -15.13 15.80
N ARG A 144 1.02 -14.00 15.79
CA ARG A 144 -0.33 -13.92 15.20
C ARG A 144 -0.25 -13.48 13.75
N LEU A 145 -0.68 -14.34 12.83
CA LEU A 145 -0.79 -14.01 11.42
C LEU A 145 -2.07 -13.19 11.20
N LYS A 146 -1.96 -12.04 10.53
CA LYS A 146 -3.08 -11.18 10.18
C LYS A 146 -3.21 -11.07 8.65
N LEU A 147 -4.44 -11.14 8.15
CA LEU A 147 -4.73 -10.95 6.73
C LEU A 147 -4.69 -9.44 6.42
N LEU A 148 -3.73 -9.04 5.59
CA LEU A 148 -3.58 -7.70 5.06
C LEU A 148 -4.35 -7.57 3.75
N CYS A 149 -5.27 -6.62 3.66
CA CYS A 149 -6.10 -6.43 2.48
C CYS A 149 -6.50 -4.95 2.28
N GLY A 150 -7.06 -4.65 1.11
CA GLY A 150 -7.75 -3.38 0.86
C GLY A 150 -9.21 -3.44 1.31
N ALA A 151 -9.86 -2.27 1.36
CA ALA A 151 -11.29 -2.17 1.65
C ALA A 151 -12.17 -2.95 0.66
N ASP A 152 -11.72 -3.12 -0.59
CA ASP A 152 -12.40 -3.91 -1.62
C ASP A 152 -12.55 -5.40 -1.24
N LEU A 153 -11.56 -5.98 -0.57
CA LEU A 153 -11.66 -7.34 -0.05
C LEU A 153 -12.61 -7.41 1.14
N LEU A 154 -12.55 -6.43 2.06
CA LEU A 154 -13.46 -6.36 3.20
C LEU A 154 -14.93 -6.31 2.73
N GLU A 155 -15.23 -5.38 1.81
CA GLU A 155 -16.57 -5.22 1.24
C GLU A 155 -17.03 -6.48 0.48
N SER A 156 -16.10 -7.25 -0.07
CA SER A 156 -16.42 -8.50 -0.76
C SER A 156 -17.04 -9.56 0.14
N PHE A 157 -16.89 -9.46 1.47
CA PHE A 157 -17.56 -10.37 2.42
C PHE A 157 -19.09 -10.29 2.35
N ALA A 158 -19.66 -9.19 1.86
CA ALA A 158 -21.10 -9.06 1.66
C ALA A 158 -21.59 -9.63 0.32
N VAL A 159 -20.70 -10.07 -0.59
CA VAL A 159 -21.11 -10.62 -1.88
C VAL A 159 -21.68 -12.02 -1.69
N PRO A 160 -22.97 -12.26 -1.99
CA PRO A 160 -23.60 -13.56 -1.75
C PRO A 160 -22.89 -14.69 -2.49
N GLY A 161 -22.60 -15.77 -1.77
CA GLY A 161 -21.95 -16.97 -2.32
C GLY A 161 -20.45 -16.84 -2.60
N LEU A 162 -19.83 -15.67 -2.37
CA LEU A 162 -18.38 -15.50 -2.55
C LEU A 162 -17.58 -16.03 -1.37
N TRP A 163 -18.10 -15.85 -0.15
CA TRP A 163 -17.49 -16.28 1.10
C TRP A 163 -18.47 -17.12 1.91
N ALA A 164 -18.01 -18.20 2.53
CA ALA A 164 -18.80 -18.90 3.53
C ALA A 164 -18.71 -18.14 4.86
N ASN A 165 -19.84 -18.00 5.58
CA ASN A 165 -19.87 -17.29 6.87
C ASN A 165 -18.88 -17.89 7.89
N GLU A 166 -18.74 -19.21 7.89
CA GLU A 166 -17.77 -19.94 8.73
C GLU A 166 -16.33 -19.53 8.40
N ASP A 167 -16.02 -19.28 7.13
CA ASP A 167 -14.70 -18.83 6.71
C ASP A 167 -14.46 -17.37 7.10
N ILE A 168 -15.47 -16.51 6.96
CA ILE A 168 -15.38 -15.11 7.43
C ILE A 168 -15.13 -15.09 8.94
N GLU A 169 -15.95 -15.81 9.71
CA GLU A 169 -15.86 -15.85 11.17
C GLU A 169 -14.50 -16.38 11.63
N ASP A 170 -14.01 -17.47 11.04
CA ASP A 170 -12.70 -18.02 11.40
C ASP A 170 -11.54 -17.05 11.09
N ILE A 171 -11.59 -16.39 9.92
CA ILE A 171 -10.59 -15.38 9.55
C ILE A 171 -10.55 -14.25 10.58
N VAL A 172 -11.71 -13.66 10.93
CA VAL A 172 -11.73 -12.51 11.86
C VAL A 172 -11.52 -12.91 13.33
N ALA A 173 -11.92 -14.13 13.72
CA ALA A 173 -11.76 -14.61 15.09
C ALA A 173 -10.33 -15.06 15.39
N ASN A 174 -9.72 -15.87 14.52
CA ASN A 174 -8.47 -16.58 14.80
C ASN A 174 -7.22 -15.85 14.28
N HIS A 175 -7.36 -15.10 13.18
CA HIS A 175 -6.25 -14.37 12.55
C HIS A 175 -6.38 -12.86 12.77
N GLY A 176 -7.48 -12.29 12.28
CA GLY A 176 -7.74 -10.85 12.25
C GLY A 176 -7.41 -10.22 10.91
N LEU A 177 -7.92 -9.01 10.71
CA LEU A 177 -7.79 -8.24 9.49
C LEU A 177 -6.97 -6.98 9.73
N VAL A 178 -6.17 -6.60 8.74
CA VAL A 178 -5.56 -5.29 8.62
C VAL A 178 -6.00 -4.72 7.28
N VAL A 179 -6.90 -3.75 7.32
CA VAL A 179 -7.57 -3.22 6.14
C VAL A 179 -7.01 -1.84 5.82
N ILE A 180 -6.37 -1.72 4.67
CA ILE A 180 -5.90 -0.44 4.15
C ILE A 180 -7.05 0.22 3.38
N THR A 181 -7.53 1.33 3.91
CA THR A 181 -8.73 2.01 3.42
C THR A 181 -8.34 3.27 2.66
N ARG A 182 -9.24 3.73 1.79
CA ARG A 182 -9.03 4.95 1.01
C ARG A 182 -9.53 6.13 1.82
N CYS A 183 -8.87 7.28 1.69
CA CYS A 183 -9.40 8.52 2.26
C CYS A 183 -10.83 8.78 1.73
N GLY A 184 -11.77 9.02 2.65
CA GLY A 184 -13.19 9.23 2.33
C GLY A 184 -14.05 7.97 2.20
N SER A 185 -13.48 6.76 2.36
CA SER A 185 -14.28 5.54 2.53
C SER A 185 -14.83 5.43 3.96
N ASN A 186 -15.95 4.70 4.14
CA ASN A 186 -16.55 4.44 5.47
C ASN A 186 -16.60 2.93 5.76
N PRO A 187 -15.44 2.30 6.00
CA PRO A 187 -15.34 0.88 6.35
C PRO A 187 -15.98 0.56 7.71
N GLU A 188 -16.07 1.53 8.65
CA GLU A 188 -16.70 1.29 9.95
C GLU A 188 -18.19 0.97 9.81
N LYS A 189 -18.90 1.67 8.91
CA LYS A 189 -20.30 1.37 8.62
C LYS A 189 -20.49 -0.07 8.14
N PHE A 190 -19.63 -0.54 7.25
CA PHE A 190 -19.70 -1.91 6.75
C PHE A 190 -19.48 -2.96 7.85
N ILE A 191 -18.54 -2.71 8.76
CA ILE A 191 -18.31 -3.57 9.93
C ILE A 191 -19.54 -3.59 10.83
N PHE A 192 -20.10 -2.41 11.13
CA PHE A 192 -21.29 -2.26 11.98
C PHE A 192 -22.52 -2.98 11.43
N GLU A 193 -22.71 -2.99 10.11
CA GLU A 193 -23.84 -3.65 9.45
C GLU A 193 -23.71 -5.20 9.40
N SER A 194 -22.57 -5.76 9.81
CA SER A 194 -22.33 -7.19 9.84
C SER A 194 -22.19 -7.71 11.27
N ASP A 195 -23.06 -8.64 11.67
CA ASP A 195 -23.02 -9.25 13.01
C ASP A 195 -21.68 -9.95 13.29
N ILE A 196 -21.14 -10.68 12.31
CA ILE A 196 -19.86 -11.39 12.43
C ILE A 196 -18.72 -10.39 12.61
N LEU A 197 -18.66 -9.35 11.77
CA LEU A 197 -17.56 -8.38 11.82
C LEU A 197 -17.63 -7.52 13.09
N THR A 198 -18.83 -7.11 13.49
CA THR A 198 -19.06 -6.36 14.74
C THR A 198 -18.63 -7.17 15.96
N LYS A 199 -18.96 -8.47 16.01
CA LYS A 199 -18.55 -9.38 17.09
C LYS A 199 -17.03 -9.43 17.28
N TYR A 200 -16.27 -9.40 16.18
CA TYR A 200 -14.81 -9.49 16.19
C TYR A 200 -14.09 -8.18 15.84
N GLN A 201 -14.77 -7.03 15.94
CA GLN A 201 -14.24 -5.73 15.51
C GLN A 201 -12.87 -5.38 16.11
N ARG A 202 -12.58 -5.82 17.35
CA ARG A 202 -11.29 -5.59 18.02
C ARG A 202 -10.11 -6.27 17.32
N ASN A 203 -10.37 -7.27 16.48
CA ASN A 203 -9.36 -7.97 15.69
C ASN A 203 -9.30 -7.47 14.24
N ILE A 204 -10.06 -6.42 13.91
CA ILE A 204 -10.05 -5.72 12.62
C ILE A 204 -9.39 -4.35 12.81
N THR A 205 -8.23 -4.16 12.20
CA THR A 205 -7.49 -2.90 12.24
C THR A 205 -7.71 -2.15 10.94
N LEU A 206 -8.34 -0.98 11.01
CA LEU A 206 -8.55 -0.09 9.87
C LEU A 206 -7.43 0.96 9.80
N ILE A 207 -6.79 1.11 8.65
CA ILE A 207 -5.69 2.06 8.47
C ILE A 207 -5.93 2.87 7.19
N THR A 208 -6.11 4.18 7.34
CA THR A 208 -6.34 5.08 6.21
C THR A 208 -5.05 5.32 5.44
N ASN A 209 -5.06 5.01 4.15
CA ASN A 209 -4.06 5.48 3.21
C ASN A 209 -4.40 6.91 2.76
N TRP A 210 -3.59 7.86 3.24
CA TRP A 210 -3.75 9.28 2.91
C TRP A 210 -3.25 9.66 1.51
N VAL A 211 -2.50 8.77 0.83
CA VAL A 211 -1.98 9.01 -0.52
C VAL A 211 -2.84 8.25 -1.54
N PRO A 212 -3.64 8.94 -2.38
CA PRO A 212 -4.64 8.32 -3.24
C PRO A 212 -4.07 7.62 -4.50
N ASN A 213 -2.86 7.07 -4.44
CA ASN A 213 -2.24 6.42 -5.60
C ASN A 213 -2.84 5.02 -5.84
N GLU A 214 -3.92 4.96 -6.62
CA GLU A 214 -4.73 3.74 -6.84
C GLU A 214 -4.40 2.98 -8.12
N VAL A 215 -3.15 2.58 -8.28
CA VAL A 215 -2.73 1.77 -9.43
C VAL A 215 -3.18 0.32 -9.23
N SER A 216 -4.34 -0.03 -9.78
CA SER A 216 -4.83 -1.41 -9.83
C SER A 216 -4.20 -2.23 -10.96
N SER A 217 -4.04 -3.54 -10.75
CA SER A 217 -3.56 -4.44 -11.81
C SER A 217 -4.46 -4.44 -13.04
N SER A 218 -5.77 -4.25 -12.88
CA SER A 218 -6.72 -4.16 -13.99
C SER A 218 -6.50 -2.91 -14.85
N LEU A 219 -6.15 -1.77 -14.22
CA LEU A 219 -5.77 -0.56 -14.95
C LEU A 219 -4.46 -0.80 -15.72
N VAL A 220 -3.45 -1.40 -15.07
CA VAL A 220 -2.16 -1.74 -15.71
C VAL A 220 -2.36 -2.62 -16.94
N ARG A 221 -3.12 -3.73 -16.84
CA ARG A 221 -3.40 -4.61 -17.99
C ARG A 221 -4.12 -3.86 -19.12
N ARG A 222 -5.04 -2.95 -18.78
CA ARG A 222 -5.75 -2.12 -19.77
C ARG A 222 -4.82 -1.16 -20.49
N LEU A 223 -3.91 -0.49 -19.78
CA LEU A 223 -2.92 0.42 -20.38
C LEU A 223 -1.97 -0.34 -21.32
N LEU A 224 -1.44 -1.48 -20.87
CA LEU A 224 -0.60 -2.37 -21.67
C LEU A 224 -1.30 -2.85 -22.95
N GLY A 225 -2.55 -3.32 -22.83
CA GLY A 225 -3.36 -3.77 -23.96
C GLY A 225 -3.74 -2.65 -24.94
N ARG A 226 -3.59 -1.38 -24.53
CA ARG A 226 -3.76 -0.19 -25.38
C ARG A 226 -2.44 0.38 -25.90
N GLY A 227 -1.30 -0.25 -25.58
CA GLY A 227 0.03 0.24 -25.95
C GLY A 227 0.44 1.53 -25.22
N GLN A 228 -0.21 1.84 -24.08
CA GLN A 228 0.12 2.99 -23.24
C GLN A 228 1.23 2.61 -22.25
N SER A 229 2.09 3.57 -21.93
CA SER A 229 3.18 3.36 -20.97
C SER A 229 2.64 3.11 -19.56
N VAL A 230 3.27 2.16 -18.86
CA VAL A 230 3.06 1.91 -17.43
C VAL A 230 4.36 2.13 -16.63
N LYS A 231 5.35 2.81 -17.22
CA LYS A 231 6.57 3.20 -16.51
C LYS A 231 6.19 4.04 -15.28
N TYR A 232 6.84 3.78 -14.15
CA TYR A 232 6.55 4.38 -12.84
C TYR A 232 5.22 3.94 -12.19
N LEU A 233 4.37 3.18 -12.88
CA LEU A 233 3.22 2.50 -12.30
C LEU A 233 3.57 1.08 -11.84
N LEU A 234 4.68 0.53 -12.34
CA LEU A 234 5.25 -0.77 -11.99
C LEU A 234 6.74 -0.61 -11.68
N ASP A 235 7.28 -1.57 -10.94
CA ASP A 235 8.71 -1.76 -10.83
C ASP A 235 9.32 -2.09 -12.20
N ASP A 236 10.50 -1.53 -12.50
CA ASP A 236 11.14 -1.65 -13.81
C ASP A 236 11.51 -3.11 -14.15
N LEU A 237 11.85 -3.94 -13.16
CA LEU A 237 12.11 -5.36 -13.40
C LEU A 237 10.84 -6.13 -13.69
N VAL A 238 9.73 -5.81 -13.01
CA VAL A 238 8.41 -6.38 -13.31
C VAL A 238 7.97 -6.01 -14.72
N LEU A 239 8.10 -4.73 -15.09
CA LEU A 239 7.78 -4.27 -16.44
C LEU A 239 8.63 -4.97 -17.50
N SER A 240 9.94 -5.10 -17.27
CA SER A 240 10.85 -5.83 -18.15
C SER A 240 10.47 -7.31 -18.27
N TYR A 241 10.04 -7.94 -17.18
CA TYR A 241 9.59 -9.33 -17.19
C TYR A 241 8.33 -9.52 -18.03
N ILE A 242 7.32 -8.66 -17.83
CA ILE A 242 6.06 -8.67 -18.61
C ILE A 242 6.34 -8.60 -20.11
N GLN A 243 7.27 -7.74 -20.52
CA GLN A 243 7.66 -7.59 -21.91
C GLN A 243 8.35 -8.84 -22.46
N ARG A 244 9.34 -9.38 -21.72
CA ARG A 244 10.07 -10.58 -22.14
C ARG A 244 9.17 -11.82 -22.27
N GLN A 245 8.20 -11.98 -21.38
CA GLN A 245 7.28 -13.12 -21.38
C GLN A 245 6.02 -12.89 -22.23
N GLY A 246 5.88 -11.73 -22.89
CA GLY A 246 4.72 -11.44 -23.74
C GLY A 246 3.37 -11.42 -23.00
N LEU A 247 3.36 -11.07 -21.71
CA LEU A 247 2.15 -11.12 -20.89
C LEU A 247 1.19 -9.97 -21.20
N TYR A 248 -0.11 -10.18 -20.97
CA TYR A 248 -1.16 -9.13 -21.03
C TYR A 248 -1.40 -8.49 -22.40
N ASN A 249 -1.05 -9.16 -23.51
CA ASN A 249 -1.31 -8.70 -24.88
C ASN A 249 -0.79 -7.27 -25.14
N VAL A 250 0.45 -6.99 -24.74
CA VAL A 250 1.10 -5.69 -24.94
C VAL A 250 1.08 -5.32 -26.44
N LYS A 251 0.39 -4.23 -26.82
CA LYS A 251 0.22 -3.81 -28.24
C LYS A 251 1.23 -2.76 -28.72
N THR A 252 2.38 -2.66 -28.07
CA THR A 252 3.14 -1.41 -28.08
C THR A 252 3.86 -1.07 -29.40
N LYS A 253 3.84 0.23 -29.78
CA LYS A 253 4.73 0.89 -30.76
C LYS A 253 5.89 1.73 -30.15
N TYR A 254 5.88 1.98 -28.84
CA TYR A 254 6.73 2.95 -28.11
C TYR A 254 7.55 2.39 -26.93
N ILE A 255 7.70 1.07 -26.84
CA ILE A 255 8.62 0.44 -25.90
C ILE A 255 9.78 -0.06 -26.77
N THR A 256 10.63 0.88 -27.14
CA THR A 256 11.96 0.58 -27.62
C THR A 256 12.70 -0.13 -26.51
N ALA A 257 13.43 -1.16 -26.90
CA ALA A 257 14.23 -2.04 -26.05
C ALA A 257 14.88 -1.34 -24.86
N ALA A 258 14.98 -2.09 -23.77
CA ALA A 258 15.83 -1.80 -22.64
C ALA A 258 17.27 -1.47 -23.08
N ASN A 259 17.55 -0.20 -23.36
CA ASN A 259 18.90 0.37 -23.43
C ASN A 259 19.38 0.81 -22.02
N HIS A 260 18.96 0.09 -20.97
CA HIS A 260 19.33 0.41 -19.58
C HIS A 260 20.43 -0.48 -19.00
N LEU A 261 21.27 -1.06 -19.87
CA LEU A 261 22.61 -1.55 -19.49
C LEU A 261 23.73 -0.56 -19.87
N THR A 262 23.43 0.57 -20.50
CA THR A 262 24.47 1.51 -20.98
C THR A 262 24.72 2.72 -20.06
N TYR A 263 23.87 2.97 -19.05
CA TYR A 263 24.01 4.18 -18.22
C TYR A 263 25.18 4.10 -17.22
N ASN A 264 25.61 2.89 -16.83
CA ASN A 264 26.73 2.73 -15.90
C ASN A 264 28.13 2.80 -16.55
N ARG A 265 28.24 2.79 -17.88
CA ARG A 265 29.54 2.90 -18.57
C ARG A 265 29.97 4.35 -18.76
N VAL A 266 29.03 5.23 -19.11
CA VAL A 266 29.31 6.65 -19.39
C VAL A 266 29.67 7.45 -18.13
N TYR A 267 29.16 7.04 -16.96
CA TYR A 267 29.50 7.67 -15.67
C TYR A 267 30.80 7.14 -15.02
N MET A 268 31.23 5.92 -15.36
CA MET A 268 32.47 5.35 -14.81
C MET A 268 33.70 5.59 -15.70
N ASP A 269 33.53 5.85 -17.01
CA ASP A 269 34.65 6.18 -17.90
C ASP A 269 35.12 7.64 -17.79
N LYS A 270 34.31 8.54 -17.20
CA LYS A 270 34.73 9.93 -16.93
C LYS A 270 35.55 10.10 -15.65
N ASN A 271 35.57 9.11 -14.76
CA ASN A 271 36.29 9.16 -13.48
C ASN A 271 37.66 8.46 -13.49
N LYS A 272 38.18 8.08 -14.66
CA LYS A 272 39.56 7.56 -14.80
C LYS A 272 40.61 8.61 -15.17
N ASN A 273 40.24 9.88 -15.32
CA ASN A 273 41.16 10.94 -15.75
C ASN A 273 41.20 12.18 -14.85
N THR A 274 41.01 12.04 -13.53
CA THR A 274 41.37 13.12 -12.60
C THR A 274 41.73 12.60 -11.22
N THR A 275 42.94 12.05 -11.09
CA THR A 275 43.62 11.93 -9.78
C THR A 275 44.80 12.87 -9.78
N THR A 276 44.62 14.11 -9.30
CA THR A 276 45.58 14.80 -8.42
C THR A 276 45.01 16.16 -8.01
N LYS A 277 44.43 16.24 -6.82
CA LYS A 277 44.93 17.07 -5.71
C LYS A 277 43.94 17.02 -4.55
N GLN A 278 44.47 16.51 -3.47
CA GLN A 278 43.88 16.44 -2.14
C GLN A 278 43.99 17.83 -1.50
N GLN A 279 42.91 18.33 -0.92
CA GLN A 279 42.99 19.26 0.22
C GLN A 279 41.66 19.26 0.99
N LEU A 280 41.77 18.85 2.25
CA LEU A 280 40.81 19.07 3.33
C LEU A 280 40.70 20.56 3.64
N MET A 281 39.52 21.00 4.10
CA MET A 281 39.25 22.08 5.08
C MET A 281 37.71 22.27 5.12
N ASP A 282 37.02 21.68 6.09
CA ASP A 282 36.70 22.24 7.43
C ASP A 282 35.72 23.42 7.35
N GLU A 283 34.47 23.17 7.78
CA GLU A 283 33.42 24.17 7.90
C GLU A 283 33.38 24.68 9.34
N THR A 284 33.61 25.98 9.53
CA THR A 284 33.10 26.69 10.72
C THR A 284 32.89 28.17 10.44
N ASP A 285 31.68 28.59 10.81
CA ASP A 285 31.20 29.90 11.25
C ASP A 285 31.16 31.14 10.32
N SER A 286 29.90 31.60 10.15
CA SER A 286 29.46 32.99 9.90
C SER A 286 29.94 33.94 11.04
N PRO A 287 29.86 35.31 10.97
CA PRO A 287 28.89 36.13 10.22
C PRO A 287 29.33 37.55 9.71
N ALA A 288 28.40 38.17 8.95
CA ALA A 288 28.04 39.60 8.89
C ALA A 288 28.82 40.67 8.06
N ARG A 289 27.99 41.44 7.33
CA ARG A 289 28.01 42.88 6.92
C ARG A 289 28.50 43.30 5.50
N GLN A 290 27.48 43.62 4.68
CA GLN A 290 27.18 44.87 3.91
C GLN A 290 28.34 45.57 3.15
N GLN A 291 28.22 46.00 1.88
CA GLN A 291 27.15 46.83 1.30
C GLN A 291 27.28 46.97 -0.25
N ALA A 292 26.11 47.05 -0.93
CA ALA A 292 25.70 47.90 -2.09
C ALA A 292 26.57 48.03 -3.37
N GLN A 293 26.09 48.34 -4.57
CA GLN A 293 24.82 48.41 -5.32
C GLN A 293 25.26 48.87 -6.74
N ARG A 294 24.52 48.53 -7.80
CA ARG A 294 24.18 49.44 -8.93
C ARG A 294 23.27 48.74 -9.94
N VAL A 295 22.02 49.20 -10.01
CA VAL A 295 21.08 48.99 -11.13
C VAL A 295 20.47 50.36 -11.43
N PHE A 296 20.49 50.80 -12.70
CA PHE A 296 19.80 51.99 -13.18
C PHE A 296 19.39 51.83 -14.65
N CYS A 297 18.19 52.33 -14.97
CA CYS A 297 17.50 52.31 -16.28
C CYS A 297 17.56 53.67 -17.01
N CYS A 298 17.29 53.63 -18.33
CA CYS A 298 16.55 54.54 -19.24
C CYS A 298 17.06 54.23 -20.67
N GLY A 299 16.32 54.06 -21.79
CA GLY A 299 14.96 54.36 -22.23
C GLY A 299 15.06 55.12 -23.57
N GLU A 300 14.42 54.67 -24.66
CA GLU A 300 13.91 55.50 -25.79
C GLU A 300 13.13 54.67 -26.85
N THR A 301 12.09 55.30 -27.42
CA THR A 301 11.08 54.79 -28.40
C THR A 301 11.41 55.20 -29.86
N PRO A 302 10.64 54.74 -30.88
CA PRO A 302 9.62 55.65 -31.45
C PRO A 302 8.27 55.04 -31.92
N ILE A 303 7.20 55.80 -31.62
CA ILE A 303 5.95 56.17 -32.32
C ILE A 303 5.26 55.21 -33.33
N GLY A 304 3.96 54.89 -33.06
CA GLY A 304 2.93 54.73 -34.12
C GLY A 304 1.67 53.92 -33.77
N ALA A 305 0.55 54.63 -33.56
CA ALA A 305 -0.87 54.19 -33.55
C ALA A 305 -1.50 53.58 -32.27
N ALA A 306 -2.56 54.24 -31.82
CA ALA A 306 -3.30 54.04 -30.58
C ALA A 306 -4.58 53.19 -30.78
N THR A 307 -5.01 52.46 -29.75
CA THR A 307 -6.43 52.39 -29.33
C THR A 307 -6.51 51.99 -27.85
N LYS A 308 -7.29 52.74 -27.06
CA LYS A 308 -7.56 52.56 -25.62
C LYS A 308 -8.35 51.27 -25.34
N LEU A 309 -8.11 50.64 -24.18
CA LEU A 309 -9.18 50.19 -23.26
C LEU A 309 -8.61 49.77 -21.89
N LEU A 310 -9.44 49.99 -20.87
CA LEU A 310 -9.11 50.23 -19.47
C LEU A 310 -9.07 48.95 -18.61
N LEU A 311 -8.16 49.04 -17.61
CA LEU A 311 -8.21 48.56 -16.22
C LEU A 311 -8.45 47.07 -15.85
N ASN A 312 -7.42 46.58 -15.14
CA ASN A 312 -7.42 45.82 -13.88
C ASN A 312 -7.94 44.37 -13.85
N ARG A 313 -6.97 43.47 -13.97
CA ARG A 313 -6.90 42.19 -13.26
C ARG A 313 -6.63 42.39 -11.75
N ALA A 314 -7.28 41.58 -10.92
CA ALA A 314 -6.69 41.09 -9.67
C ALA A 314 -6.90 39.55 -9.63
N GLY A 315 -5.82 38.81 -9.38
CA GLY A 315 -5.80 37.34 -9.35
C GLY A 315 -6.23 36.76 -8.00
N PRO A 316 -6.55 35.46 -7.93
CA PRO A 316 -7.04 34.84 -6.70
C PRO A 316 -5.89 34.30 -5.85
N GLY A 317 -5.86 34.72 -4.59
CA GLY A 317 -4.93 34.27 -3.57
C GLY A 317 -5.13 35.01 -2.25
N GLN A 318 -6.32 34.92 -1.65
CA GLN A 318 -6.53 35.24 -0.23
C GLN A 318 -7.70 34.43 0.36
N ALA A 319 -7.51 34.01 1.60
CA ALA A 319 -8.39 33.16 2.40
C ALA A 319 -9.66 33.91 2.83
N VAL A 320 -10.80 33.20 2.85
CA VAL A 320 -12.09 33.72 3.32
C VAL A 320 -12.43 33.07 4.67
N GLN A 321 -12.65 33.92 5.68
CA GLN A 321 -13.12 33.56 7.01
C GLN A 321 -14.67 33.47 6.95
N VAL A 322 -15.22 32.28 7.17
CA VAL A 322 -16.68 32.08 7.18
C VAL A 322 -17.20 32.31 8.60
N ILE A 323 -17.95 33.39 8.79
CA ILE A 323 -18.72 33.68 9.99
C ILE A 323 -20.13 33.13 9.77
N THR A 324 -20.59 32.21 10.61
CA THR A 324 -21.95 31.67 10.59
C THR A 324 -22.85 32.58 11.42
N LEU A 325 -23.84 33.22 10.78
CA LEU A 325 -24.93 33.91 11.46
C LEU A 325 -25.97 32.87 11.90
N GLN A 326 -26.34 32.92 13.18
CA GLN A 326 -27.47 32.17 13.74
C GLN A 326 -28.77 32.84 13.32
N GLU A 327 -29.66 32.11 12.65
CA GLU A 327 -31.05 32.53 12.45
C GLU A 327 -31.89 32.06 13.65
N GLU A 328 -32.54 33.03 14.29
CA GLU A 328 -33.53 32.85 15.34
C GLU A 328 -34.82 32.23 14.78
N GLN A 329 -35.32 31.14 15.38
CA GLN A 329 -36.68 30.66 15.16
C GLN A 329 -37.61 31.23 16.23
N GLN A 330 -38.58 32.04 15.80
CA GLN A 330 -39.73 32.46 16.62
C GLN A 330 -40.85 31.40 16.57
N GLU A 331 -41.42 31.13 17.75
CA GLU A 331 -42.61 30.30 17.99
C GLU A 331 -43.88 30.88 17.35
N SER A 332 -44.80 29.99 16.93
CA SER A 332 -46.23 30.29 16.99
C SER A 332 -47.05 29.06 17.39
N GLN A 333 -47.93 29.25 18.37
CA GLN A 333 -48.82 28.24 18.94
C GLN A 333 -50.18 28.15 18.20
N SER A 334 -50.78 26.96 18.34
CA SER A 334 -52.22 26.68 18.48
C SER A 334 -52.99 26.15 17.25
N LYS A 335 -53.41 24.87 17.30
CA LYS A 335 -54.75 24.41 17.75
C LYS A 335 -54.95 22.92 17.45
N LYS A 336 -55.38 22.15 18.46
CA LYS A 336 -55.96 20.79 18.31
C LYS A 336 -57.36 20.88 17.68
N PRO A 337 -57.84 19.80 17.05
CA PRO A 337 -58.90 19.03 17.71
C PRO A 337 -58.70 17.50 17.70
N LYS A 338 -59.52 16.84 18.51
CA LYS A 338 -59.58 15.41 18.87
C LYS A 338 -60.51 14.60 17.92
N ILE A 339 -60.44 13.25 18.07
CA ILE A 339 -61.42 12.17 17.71
C ILE A 339 -61.27 11.66 16.25
N ALA A 340 -61.29 10.36 15.90
CA ALA A 340 -61.82 9.13 16.53
C ALA A 340 -61.01 7.86 16.17
N GLN A 341 -61.12 6.85 17.03
CA GLN A 341 -60.89 5.43 16.71
C GLN A 341 -61.96 4.91 15.74
N VAL A 342 -61.61 4.02 14.79
CA VAL A 342 -62.39 2.81 14.47
C VAL A 342 -61.42 1.72 14.00
N GLN A 343 -61.58 0.56 14.64
CA GLN A 343 -60.99 -0.74 14.34
C GLN A 343 -62.03 -1.56 13.56
N GLN A 344 -61.60 -2.36 12.56
CA GLN A 344 -62.25 -3.60 12.04
C GLN A 344 -61.52 -3.96 10.72
N VAL A 345 -61.20 -5.22 10.40
CA VAL A 345 -61.74 -6.53 10.84
C VAL A 345 -60.61 -7.47 11.22
#